data_AF-A0ABD7K609-F1
#
_entry.id   AF-A0ABD7K609-F1
#
_cell.length_a   1.000
_cell.length_b   1.000
_cell.length_c   1.000
_cell.angle_alpha   90.00
_cell.angle_beta   90.00
_cell.angle_gamma   90.00
#
_symmetry.space_group_name_H-M   'P 1'
#
loop_
_entity.id
_entity.type
_entity.pdbx_description
1 polymer ?
#
loop_
_entity_poly.entity_id
_entity_poly.type
_entity_poly.pdbx_seq_one_letter_code
_entity_poly.pdbx_strand_id
1 'polypeptide(L)' 'MAALYILIPVAIVIVAIAIYVFFWAVDSGQYDDLDGPAHSILFDDEDPKHQAGVDEAEKPSKPEDQPRG' A
#
# COMPACT_ATOMS: atom_id res chain seq x y z
N MET A 1 26.78 -37.82 -19.85
CA MET A 1 26.41 -38.58 -18.63
C MET A 1 26.95 -37.98 -17.32
N ALA A 2 28.02 -37.16 -17.33
CA ALA A 2 28.54 -36.54 -16.09
C ALA A 2 27.67 -35.39 -15.53
N ALA A 3 27.01 -34.62 -16.39
CA ALA A 3 26.27 -33.42 -15.98
C ALA A 3 25.11 -33.70 -15.02
N LEU A 4 24.45 -34.87 -15.14
CA LEU A 4 23.34 -35.25 -14.26
C LEU A 4 23.77 -35.38 -12.80
N TYR A 5 25.01 -35.84 -12.53
CA TYR A 5 25.55 -35.95 -11.18
C TYR A 5 25.75 -34.60 -10.49
N ILE A 6 25.87 -33.51 -11.25
CA ILE A 6 25.99 -32.15 -10.73
C ILE A 6 24.60 -31.47 -10.70
N LEU A 7 23.80 -31.67 -11.76
CA LEU A 7 22.48 -31.05 -11.88
C LEU A 7 21.49 -31.51 -10.82
N ILE A 8 21.47 -32.81 -10.49
CA ILE A 8 20.55 -33.36 -9.47
C ILE A 8 20.77 -32.71 -8.09
N PRO A 9 21.99 -32.70 -7.50
CA PRO A 9 22.18 -32.07 -6.20
C PRO A 9 21.98 -30.55 -6.25
N VAL A 10 22.39 -29.88 -7.33
CA VAL A 10 22.13 -28.43 -7.50
C VAL A 10 20.63 -28.13 -7.50
N ALA A 11 19.83 -28.92 -8.23
CA ALA A 11 18.38 -28.75 -8.25
C ALA A 11 17.76 -28.96 -6.86
N ILE A 12 18.21 -29.98 -6.11
CA ILE A 12 17.75 -30.22 -4.73
C ILE A 12 18.07 -29.02 -3.82
N VAL A 13 19.27 -28.46 -3.91
CA VAL A 13 19.67 -27.28 -3.14
C VAL A 13 18.80 -26.07 -3.49
N ILE A 14 18.54 -25.83 -4.77
CA ILE A 14 17.69 -24.71 -5.21
C ILE A 14 16.27 -24.87 -4.65
N VAL A 15 15.69 -26.08 -4.74
CA VAL A 15 14.35 -26.35 -4.19
C VAL A 15 14.33 -26.17 -2.68
N ALA A 16 15.35 -26.65 -1.95
CA ALA A 16 15.45 -26.46 -0.51
C ALA A 16 15.53 -24.97 -0.11
N ILE A 17 16.31 -24.17 -0.84
CA ILE A 17 16.40 -22.71 -0.62
C ILE A 17 15.04 -22.06 -0.90
N ALA A 18 14.38 -22.41 -2.00
CA ALA A 18 13.07 -21.84 -2.34
C ALA A 18 12.02 -22.14 -1.26
N ILE A 19 11.99 -23.38 -0.75
CA ILE A 19 11.11 -23.78 0.35
C ILE A 19 11.44 -22.99 1.63
N TYR A 20 12.73 -22.86 1.98
CA TYR A 20 13.15 -22.09 3.15
C TYR A 20 12.71 -20.63 3.07
N VAL A 21 12.94 -19.97 1.93
CA VAL A 21 12.53 -18.58 1.69
C VAL A 21 11.01 -18.44 1.75
N PHE A 22 10.26 -19.39 1.18
CA PHE A 22 8.80 -19.39 1.24
C PHE A 22 8.29 -19.43 2.69
N PHE A 23 8.80 -20.34 3.52
CA PHE A 23 8.40 -20.41 4.93
C PHE A 23 8.81 -19.17 5.72
N TRP A 24 10.00 -18.62 5.46
CA TRP A 24 10.43 -17.37 6.06
C TRP A 24 9.51 -16.20 5.70
N ALA A 25 9.10 -16.09 4.43
CA ALA A 25 8.19 -15.04 3.98
C ALA A 25 6.79 -15.17 4.62
N VAL A 26 6.28 -16.40 4.74
CA VAL A 26 5.00 -16.67 5.42
C VAL A 26 5.06 -16.30 6.91
N ASP A 27 6.13 -16.67 7.60
CA ASP A 27 6.33 -16.35 9.03
C ASP A 27 6.58 -14.85 9.27
N SER A 28 7.15 -14.14 8.28
CA SER A 28 7.45 -12.71 8.37
C SER A 28 6.22 -11.79 8.46
N GLY A 29 5.00 -12.34 8.50
CA GLY A 29 3.78 -11.57 8.72
C GLY A 29 3.41 -10.65 7.56
N GLN A 30 3.94 -10.89 6.35
CA GLN A 30 3.66 -10.05 5.17
C GLN A 30 2.19 -10.06 4.71
N TYR A 31 1.34 -10.88 5.35
CA TYR A 31 -0.10 -10.92 5.13
C TYR A 31 -0.90 -10.04 6.11
N ASP A 32 -0.31 -9.58 7.22
CA ASP A 32 -0.98 -8.68 8.19
C ASP A 32 -1.18 -7.26 7.64
N ASP A 33 -0.38 -6.84 6.65
CA ASP A 33 -0.46 -5.50 6.05
C ASP A 33 -1.35 -5.44 4.79
N LEU A 34 -2.02 -6.55 4.43
CA LEU A 34 -3.02 -6.55 3.36
C LEU A 34 -4.37 -5.94 3.79
N ASP A 35 -4.58 -5.75 5.10
CA ASP A 35 -5.76 -5.07 5.66
C ASP A 35 -5.60 -3.53 5.72
N GLY A 36 -4.42 -3.00 5.41
CA GLY A 36 -4.08 -1.58 5.57
C GLY A 36 -4.86 -0.57 4.70
N PRO A 37 -5.09 -0.80 3.39
CA PRO A 37 -5.68 0.24 2.53
C PRO A 37 -7.22 0.22 2.45
N ALA A 38 -7.86 -0.89 2.81
CA ALA A 38 -9.32 -1.05 2.64
C ALA A 38 -10.13 -0.28 3.70
N HIS A 39 -9.53 -0.01 4.86
CA HIS A 39 -10.20 0.73 5.94
C HIS A 39 -9.98 2.24 5.90
N SER A 40 -8.98 2.78 5.18
CA SER A 40 -8.84 4.24 5.06
C SER A 40 -9.93 4.84 4.15
N ILE A 41 -10.28 4.17 3.05
CA ILE A 41 -11.29 4.67 2.09
C ILE A 41 -12.71 4.75 2.69
N LEU A 42 -13.04 3.93 3.70
CA LEU A 42 -14.38 3.92 4.31
C LEU A 42 -14.52 4.90 5.49
N PHE A 43 -13.40 5.35 6.08
CA PHE A 43 -13.38 6.21 7.27
C PHE A 43 -12.66 7.56 7.07
N ASP A 44 -12.18 7.87 5.86
CA ASP A 44 -11.57 9.17 5.51
C ASP A 44 -12.57 10.36 5.64
N ASP A 45 -13.88 10.09 5.70
CA ASP A 45 -14.92 11.11 5.87
C ASP A 45 -15.00 11.67 7.31
N GLU A 46 -14.31 11.06 8.29
CA GLU A 46 -14.30 11.48 9.70
C GLU A 46 -13.02 12.22 10.13
N ASP A 47 -12.05 12.50 9.23
CA ASP A 47 -10.87 13.30 9.60
C ASP A 47 -11.21 14.81 9.63
N PRO A 48 -11.21 15.46 10.81
CA PRO A 48 -11.45 16.90 10.93
C PRO A 48 -10.40 17.75 10.19
N LYS A 49 -9.27 17.18 9.75
CA LYS A 49 -8.26 17.89 8.95
C LYS A 49 -8.66 18.07 7.48
N HIS A 50 -9.60 17.29 6.96
CA HIS A 50 -10.13 17.46 5.60
C HIS A 50 -11.18 18.59 5.50
N GLN A 51 -11.71 19.06 6.64
CA GLN A 51 -12.69 20.16 6.67
C GLN A 51 -12.09 21.52 6.23
N ALA A 52 -10.78 21.70 6.40
CA ALA A 52 -10.09 22.93 5.97
C ALA A 52 -10.09 23.13 4.44
N GLY A 53 -10.23 22.05 3.65
CA GLY A 53 -10.28 22.12 2.19
C GLY A 53 -11.67 22.43 1.63
N VAL A 54 -12.73 22.06 2.36
CA VAL A 54 -14.13 22.30 1.97
C VAL A 54 -14.61 23.70 2.39
N ASP A 55 -14.10 24.24 3.50
CA ASP A 55 -14.42 25.61 3.96
C ASP A 55 -13.93 26.70 2.99
N GLU A 56 -12.85 26.43 2.23
CA GLU A 56 -12.34 27.38 1.21
C GLU A 56 -13.19 27.34 -0.07
N ALA A 57 -13.80 26.20 -0.39
CA ALA A 57 -14.69 26.03 -1.55
C ALA A 57 -16.12 26.55 -1.29
N GLU A 58 -16.54 26.65 -0.03
CA GLU A 58 -17.88 27.12 0.36
C GLU A 58 -17.94 28.63 0.66
N LYS A 59 -16.82 29.36 0.61
CA LYS A 59 -16.86 30.83 0.66
C LYS A 59 -17.62 31.33 -0.58
N PRO A 60 -18.79 31.97 -0.40
CA PRO A 60 -19.48 32.56 -1.55
C PRO A 60 -18.55 33.63 -2.11
N SER A 61 -18.23 33.51 -3.39
CA SER A 61 -17.63 34.57 -4.19
C SER A 61 -18.51 35.80 -4.04
N LYS A 62 -18.15 36.65 -3.07
CA LYS A 62 -18.83 37.90 -2.77
C LYS A 62 -18.89 38.69 -4.08
N PRO A 63 -20.08 39.13 -4.54
CA PRO A 63 -20.15 40.03 -5.67
C PRO A 63 -19.37 41.29 -5.26
N GLU A 64 -18.22 41.52 -5.90
CA GLU A 64 -17.60 42.84 -5.91
C GLU A 64 -18.54 43.75 -6.69
N ASP A 65 -19.47 44.38 -5.97
CA ASP A 65 -20.18 45.53 -6.49
C ASP A 65 -20.18 46.67 -5.45
N GLN A 66 -19.48 47.74 -5.87
CA GLN A 66 -19.58 49.15 -5.49
C GLN A 66 -19.01 49.65 -4.15
N PRO A 67 -18.71 50.96 -4.01
CA PRO A 67 -18.21 51.95 -5.00
C PRO A 67 -17.02 52.75 -4.44
N ARG A 68 -16.15 53.31 -5.30
CA ARG A 68 -15.23 54.40 -4.90
C ARG A 68 -15.14 55.45 -6.00
N GLY A 69 -15.85 56.57 -5.81
CA GLY A 69 -15.79 57.77 -6.64
C GLY A 69 -17.12 58.50 -6.69
#